data_AF-A0A2K9EW59-F1
#
_entry.id   AF-A0A2K9EW59-F1
#
_cell.length_a   1.000
_cell.length_b   1.000
_cell.length_c   1.000
_cell.angle_alpha   90.00
_cell.angle_beta   90.00
_cell.angle_gamma   90.00
#
_symmetry.space_group_name_H-M   'P 1'
#
loop_
_entity.id
_entity.type
_entity.pdbx_description
1 polymer ?
#
loop_
_entity_poly.entity_id
_entity_poly.type
_entity_poly.pdbx_seq_one_letter_code
_entity_poly.pdbx_strand_id
1 'polypeptide(L)' 'MTDLATRLHAFIAEDAGLDAAEFTADTELFSEGYIDSFTMTSVIGWLEEETGITIAQSAVTLENFDTINRMVAFVAREKG' A
#
# COMPACT_ATOMS: atom_id res chain seq x y z
N MET A 1 0.30 -13.21 -6.48
CA MET A 1 -0.38 -12.01 -5.91
C MET A 1 -0.25 -11.98 -4.39
N THR A 2 -0.31 -13.11 -3.68
CA THR A 2 -0.15 -13.20 -2.22
C THR A 2 1.20 -12.67 -1.72
N ASP A 3 2.28 -12.90 -2.46
CA ASP A 3 3.64 -12.49 -2.05
C ASP A 3 3.83 -10.97 -1.97
N LEU A 4 3.32 -10.22 -2.95
CA LEU A 4 3.41 -8.74 -2.93
C LEU A 4 2.60 -8.16 -1.77
N ALA A 5 1.39 -8.67 -1.52
CA ALA A 5 0.55 -8.22 -0.42
C ALA A 5 1.22 -8.50 0.94
N THR A 6 1.83 -9.66 1.13
CA THR A 6 2.56 -10.00 2.36
C THR A 6 3.77 -9.10 2.57
N ARG A 7 4.57 -8.84 1.52
CA ARG A 7 5.72 -7.93 1.61
C ARG A 7 5.29 -6.49 1.88
N LEU A 8 4.23 -6.02 1.21
CA LEU A 8 3.67 -4.69 1.42
C LEU A 8 3.14 -4.52 2.85
N HIS A 9 2.44 -5.53 3.38
CA HIS A 9 1.94 -5.54 4.75
C HIS A 9 3.08 -5.40 5.77
N ALA A 10 4.14 -6.20 5.61
CA ALA A 10 5.32 -6.11 6.46
C ALA A 10 6.02 -4.74 6.36
N PHE A 11 6.15 -4.22 5.14
CA PHE A 11 6.74 -2.90 4.90
C PHE A 11 5.94 -1.78 5.59
N ILE A 12 4.62 -1.78 5.44
CA ILE A 12 3.74 -0.78 6.07
C ILE A 12 3.85 -0.83 7.58
N ALA A 13 3.84 -2.03 8.17
CA ALA A 13 3.97 -2.20 9.62
C ALA A 13 5.30 -1.62 10.12
N GLU A 14 6.39 -1.88 9.42
CA GLU A 14 7.72 -1.36 9.78
C GLU A 14 7.81 0.17 9.61
N ASP A 15 7.37 0.72 8.48
CA ASP A 15 7.45 2.16 8.18
C ASP A 15 6.53 2.99 9.11
N ALA A 16 5.32 2.50 9.40
CA ALA A 16 4.38 3.14 10.30
C ALA A 16 4.70 2.92 11.79
N GLY A 17 5.63 2.02 12.12
CA GLY A 17 5.93 1.63 13.50
C GLY A 17 4.79 0.89 14.21
N LEU A 18 3.99 0.15 13.45
CA LEU A 18 2.84 -0.64 13.92
C LEU A 18 3.20 -2.12 14.03
N ASP A 19 2.47 -2.86 14.85
CA ASP A 19 2.54 -4.32 14.80
C ASP A 19 1.70 -4.84 13.62
N ALA A 20 2.25 -5.79 12.86
CA ALA A 20 1.56 -6.38 11.70
C ALA A 20 0.23 -7.06 12.09
N ALA A 21 0.04 -7.41 13.37
CA ALA A 21 -1.22 -7.94 13.86
C ALA A 21 -2.34 -6.88 14.05
N GLU A 22 -2.03 -5.59 14.02
CA GLU A 22 -3.00 -4.51 14.27
C GLU A 22 -3.94 -4.24 13.09
N PHE A 23 -3.56 -4.65 11.89
CA PHE A 23 -4.33 -4.43 10.67
C PHE A 23 -4.19 -5.58 9.69
N THR A 24 -5.15 -5.69 8.79
CA THR A 24 -5.19 -6.73 7.75
C THR A 24 -5.09 -6.10 6.36
N ALA A 25 -5.04 -6.94 5.32
CA ALA A 25 -4.98 -6.44 3.96
C ALA A 25 -6.26 -5.69 3.50
N ASP A 26 -7.37 -5.86 4.21
CA ASP A 26 -8.67 -5.22 3.95
C ASP A 26 -8.94 -4.01 4.86
N THR A 27 -8.07 -3.73 5.82
CA THR A 27 -8.19 -2.58 6.74
C THR A 27 -7.95 -1.28 6.00
N GLU A 28 -8.76 -0.25 6.30
CA GLU A 28 -8.68 1.07 5.68
C GLU A 28 -7.62 1.91 6.39
N LEU A 29 -6.36 1.73 5.98
CA LEU A 29 -5.17 2.22 6.66
C LEU A 29 -5.15 3.73 6.82
N PHE A 30 -5.56 4.48 5.79
CA PHE A 30 -5.51 5.94 5.85
C PHE A 30 -6.78 6.48 6.51
N SER A 31 -7.94 5.94 6.14
CA SER A 31 -9.23 6.39 6.70
C SER A 31 -9.37 6.11 8.20
N GLU A 32 -8.82 4.99 8.69
CA GLU A 32 -8.81 4.65 10.12
C GLU A 32 -7.60 5.25 10.87
N GLY A 33 -6.66 5.88 10.15
CA GLY A 33 -5.53 6.60 10.75
C GLY A 33 -4.36 5.73 11.18
N TYR A 34 -4.22 4.53 10.63
CA TYR A 34 -3.03 3.68 10.81
C TYR A 34 -1.81 4.25 10.08
N ILE A 35 -2.01 4.89 8.93
CA ILE A 35 -0.95 5.53 8.16
C ILE A 35 -1.31 6.98 7.85
N ASP A 36 -0.27 7.80 7.68
CA ASP A 36 -0.39 9.20 7.28
C ASP A 36 0.21 9.46 5.89
N SER A 37 0.28 10.73 5.49
CA SER A 37 0.77 11.12 4.17
C SER A 37 2.24 10.77 3.92
N PHE A 38 3.07 10.67 4.96
CA PHE A 38 4.47 10.32 4.80
C PHE A 38 4.61 8.84 4.51
N THR A 39 4.00 7.98 5.34
CA THR A 39 3.98 6.53 5.08
C THR A 39 3.33 6.20 3.75
N MET A 40 2.27 6.91 3.34
CA MET A 40 1.70 6.75 2.00
C MET A 40 2.72 6.99 0.89
N THR A 41 3.56 8.03 1.03
CA THR A 41 4.61 8.35 0.05
C THR A 41 5.68 7.25 0.03
N SER A 42 6.10 6.75 1.20
CA SER A 42 7.02 5.61 1.31
C SER A 42 6.47 4.36 0.63
N VAL A 43 5.19 4.04 0.85
CA VAL A 43 4.49 2.90 0.25
C VAL A 43 4.44 3.00 -1.27
N ILE A 44 4.14 4.18 -1.80
CA ILE A 44 4.13 4.42 -3.25
C ILE A 44 5.53 4.16 -3.83
N GLY A 45 6.57 4.75 -3.23
CA GLY A 45 7.95 4.55 -3.68
C GLY A 45 8.35 3.07 -3.64
N TRP A 46 8.05 2.38 -2.54
CA TRP A 46 8.32 0.95 -2.40
C TRP A 46 7.59 0.11 -3.47
N LEU A 47 6.33 0.43 -3.77
CA LEU A 47 5.58 -0.24 -4.83
C LEU A 47 6.17 0.00 -6.21
N GLU A 48 6.60 1.22 -6.51
CA GLU A 48 7.28 1.54 -7.78
C GLU A 48 8.59 0.76 -7.91
N GLU A 49 9.40 0.68 -6.85
CA GLU A 49 10.67 -0.07 -6.84
C GLU A 49 10.45 -1.58 -7.01
N GLU A 50 9.55 -2.18 -6.23
CA GLU A 50 9.33 -3.64 -6.22
C GLU A 50 8.63 -4.14 -7.49
N THR A 51 7.91 -3.25 -8.17
CA THR A 51 7.06 -3.63 -9.30
C THR A 51 7.55 -3.07 -10.63
N GLY A 52 8.35 -2.01 -10.61
CA GLY A 52 8.85 -1.32 -11.81
C GLY A 52 7.80 -0.46 -12.52
N ILE A 53 6.64 -0.21 -11.91
CA ILE A 53 5.63 0.70 -12.46
C ILE A 53 5.90 2.14 -12.00
N THR A 54 5.23 3.10 -12.65
CA THR A 54 5.18 4.49 -12.18
C THR A 54 3.76 4.83 -11.78
N ILE A 55 3.57 5.28 -10.55
CA ILE A 55 2.26 5.60 -9.96
C ILE A 55 2.05 7.11 -10.08
N ALA A 56 1.11 7.51 -10.95
CA ALA A 56 0.75 8.92 -11.08
C ALA A 56 0.08 9.43 -9.79
N GLN A 57 0.37 10.67 -9.38
CA GLN A 57 -0.29 11.27 -8.21
C GLN A 57 -1.82 11.28 -8.31
N SER A 58 -2.37 11.40 -9.52
CA SER A 58 -3.82 11.33 -9.74
C SER A 58 -4.43 9.95 -9.46
N ALA A 59 -3.62 8.90 -9.43
CA ALA A 59 -4.05 7.55 -9.08
C ALA A 59 -4.03 7.29 -7.57
N VAL A 60 -3.34 8.14 -6.79
CA VAL A 60 -3.25 8.05 -5.33
C VAL A 60 -4.54 8.58 -4.70
N THR A 61 -5.57 7.73 -4.73
CA THR A 61 -6.89 8.00 -4.14
C THR A 61 -7.21 6.94 -3.07
N LEU A 62 -8.13 7.23 -2.16
CA LEU A 62 -8.59 6.26 -1.15
C LEU A 62 -9.21 5.00 -1.79
N GLU A 63 -9.75 5.12 -2.99
CA GLU A 63 -10.28 3.97 -3.74
C GLU A 63 -9.17 3.00 -4.19
N ASN A 64 -7.94 3.49 -4.38
CA ASN A 64 -6.81 2.68 -4.83
C ASN A 64 -5.80 2.38 -3.70
N PHE A 65 -5.67 3.26 -2.71
CA PHE A 65 -4.57 3.24 -1.73
C PHE A 65 -5.01 3.23 -0.26
N ASP A 66 -6.28 3.00 0.03
CA ASP A 66 -6.72 2.93 1.45
C ASP A 66 -6.54 1.54 2.05
N THR A 67 -6.46 0.48 1.24
CA THR A 67 -6.20 -0.89 1.72
C THR A 67 -5.10 -1.55 0.90
N ILE A 68 -4.38 -2.50 1.49
CA ILE A 68 -3.33 -3.27 0.79
C ILE A 68 -3.91 -4.02 -0.41
N ASN A 69 -5.10 -4.61 -0.26
CA ASN A 69 -5.75 -5.31 -1.36
C ASN A 69 -6.07 -4.37 -2.54
N ARG A 70 -6.53 -3.15 -2.26
CA ARG A 70 -6.76 -2.12 -3.30
C ARG A 70 -5.44 -1.73 -3.98
N MET A 71 -4.36 -1.54 -3.21
CA MET A 71 -3.03 -1.20 -3.75
C MET A 71 -2.50 -2.30 -4.68
N VAL A 72 -2.56 -3.55 -4.26
CA VAL A 72 -2.10 -4.70 -5.05
C VAL A 72 -2.96 -4.89 -6.31
N ALA A 73 -4.27 -4.68 -6.20
CA ALA A 73 -5.18 -4.72 -7.34
C ALA A 73 -4.88 -3.59 -8.35
N PHE A 74 -4.57 -2.38 -7.87
CA PHE A 74 -4.14 -1.27 -8.70
C PHE A 74 -2.86 -1.62 -9.47
N VAL A 75 -1.82 -2.10 -8.78
CA VAL A 75 -0.56 -2.54 -9.43
C VAL A 75 -0.81 -3.62 -10.48
N ALA A 76 -1.68 -4.59 -10.19
CA ALA A 76 -2.00 -5.65 -11.14
C ALA A 76 -2.68 -5.13 -12.41
N ARG A 77 -3.45 -4.03 -12.31
CA ARG A 77 -4.09 -3.37 -13.45
C ARG A 77 -3.10 -2.57 -14.29
N GLU A 78 -2.14 -1.89 -13.66
CA GLU A 78 -1.13 -1.10 -14.38
C GLU A 78 -0.09 -1.96 -15.13
N LYS A 79 0.09 -3.22 -14.69
CA LYS A 79 0.98 -4.19 -15.35
C LYS A 79 0.34 -4.98 -16.51
N GLY A 80 -0.98 -4.94 -16.63
CA GLY A 80 -1.74 -5.67 -17.66
C GLY A 80 -1.85 -4.88 -18.95
#